data_AF-A0A7X6Q4C8-F1
#
_entry.id   AF-A0A7X6Q4C8-F1
#
_cell.length_a   1.000
_cell.length_b   1.000
_cell.length_c   1.000
_cell.angle_alpha   90.00
_cell.angle_beta   90.00
_cell.angle_gamma   90.00
#
_symmetry.space_group_name_H-M   'P 1'
#
loop_
_entity.id
_entity.type
_entity.pdbx_description
1 polymer ?
#
loop_
_entity_poly.entity_id
_entity_poly.type
_entity_poly.pdbx_seq_one_letter_code
_entity_poly.pdbx_strand_id
1 'polypeptide(L)'
;MFPESSFWLIIGIAWFTALIPFFTEKSFVYVPWRQEGESKSRSAWLIAIRAFIQWALIIYAAVLLATSNSQGVQLAAFVGSLILFALPIFTVSKEVQIKVFAVRVFELLGFFFFVGGIGFAIENFYANPHRQEWQFYAIALCLYIVLAYPGFVVRHLFRNRFNRRLIAQTQVADD
;
A
#
# COMPACT_ATOMS: atom_id res chain seq x y z
N MET A 1 -10.96 27.02 9.35
CA MET A 1 -9.60 27.24 8.82
C MET A 1 -8.80 26.00 9.19
N PHE A 2 -8.27 25.27 8.21
CA PHE A 2 -7.46 24.08 8.49
C PHE A 2 -6.23 24.48 9.32
N PRO A 3 -5.93 23.77 10.43
CA PRO A 3 -4.65 23.96 11.09
C PRO A 3 -3.52 23.65 10.11
N GLU A 4 -2.49 24.49 10.04
CA GLU A 4 -1.33 24.22 9.18
C GLU A 4 -0.69 22.84 9.47
N SER A 5 -0.82 22.38 10.72
CA SER A 5 -0.37 21.07 11.17
C SER A 5 -1.07 19.89 10.47
N SER A 6 -2.33 20.02 10.04
CA SER A 6 -3.08 18.94 9.38
C SER A 6 -2.50 18.60 8.00
N PHE A 7 -2.01 19.60 7.27
CA PHE A 7 -1.38 19.37 5.96
C PHE A 7 -0.08 18.59 6.09
N TRP A 8 0.81 19.01 7.00
CA TRP A 8 2.06 18.31 7.28
C TRP A 8 1.83 16.89 7.79
N LEU A 9 0.79 16.67 8.59
CA LEU A 9 0.41 15.35 9.07
C LEU A 9 0.04 14.43 7.90
N ILE A 10 -0.85 14.87 6.99
CA ILE A 10 -1.25 14.06 5.82
C ILE A 10 -0.05 13.77 4.92
N ILE A 11 0.80 14.77 4.67
CA ILE A 11 2.02 14.58 3.85
C ILE A 11 2.96 13.58 4.52
N GLY A 12 3.16 13.68 5.85
CA GLY A 12 3.99 12.75 6.62
C GLY A 12 3.46 11.32 6.58
N ILE A 13 2.15 11.14 6.76
CA ILE A 13 1.50 9.83 6.61
C ILE A 13 1.67 9.31 5.19
N ALA A 14 1.38 10.13 4.18
CA ALA A 14 1.46 9.75 2.77
C ALA A 14 2.88 9.30 2.39
N TRP A 15 3.90 10.05 2.82
CA TRP A 15 5.28 9.69 2.59
C TRP A 15 5.63 8.36 3.28
N PHE A 16 5.25 8.20 4.54
CA PHE A 16 5.54 6.97 5.28
C PHE A 16 4.86 5.74 4.65
N THR A 17 3.58 5.83 4.32
CA THR A 17 2.82 4.74 3.69
C THR A 17 3.30 4.44 2.26
N ALA A 18 3.82 5.44 1.54
CA ALA A 18 4.40 5.25 0.22
C ALA A 18 5.71 4.44 0.27
N LEU A 19 6.46 4.51 1.38
CA LEU A 19 7.73 3.80 1.55
C LEU A 19 7.55 2.36 2.04
N ILE A 20 6.55 2.11 2.88
CA ILE A 20 6.28 0.80 3.50
C ILE A 20 6.35 -0.38 2.50
N PRO A 21 5.70 -0.34 1.32
CA PRO A 21 5.72 -1.44 0.33
C PRO A 21 7.12 -1.84 -0.15
N PHE A 22 8.06 -0.89 -0.13
CA PHE A 22 9.42 -1.10 -0.61
C PHE A 22 10.36 -1.58 0.49
N PHE A 23 10.18 -1.15 1.74
CA PHE A 23 11.04 -1.58 2.83
C PHE A 23 10.68 -2.97 3.37
N THR A 24 9.43 -3.40 3.25
CA THR A 24 9.01 -4.71 3.74
C THR A 24 9.02 -5.79 2.65
N GLU A 25 9.34 -7.01 3.04
CA GLU A 25 9.23 -8.19 2.19
C GLU A 25 7.86 -8.86 2.31
N LYS A 26 7.11 -8.52 3.37
CA LYS A 26 5.76 -9.03 3.61
C LYS A 26 4.75 -8.39 2.65
N SER A 27 3.75 -9.18 2.24
CA SER A 27 2.64 -8.70 1.43
C SER A 27 1.57 -8.06 2.32
N PHE A 28 1.13 -6.85 2.00
CA PHE A 28 0.04 -6.14 2.70
C PHE A 28 -1.29 -6.26 1.98
N VAL A 29 -1.28 -6.72 0.72
CA VAL A 29 -2.46 -6.87 -0.12
C VAL A 29 -2.44 -8.23 -0.81
N TYR A 30 -3.60 -8.85 -0.96
CA TYR A 30 -3.80 -10.03 -1.78
C TYR A 30 -3.88 -9.62 -3.25
N VAL A 31 -3.13 -10.33 -4.07
CA VAL A 31 -3.13 -10.15 -5.52
C VAL A 31 -3.93 -11.27 -6.19
N PRO A 32 -4.55 -11.00 -7.36
CA PRO A 32 -5.41 -11.97 -8.02
C PRO A 32 -4.63 -13.12 -8.70
N TRP A 33 -3.30 -13.01 -8.81
CA TRP A 33 -2.44 -14.07 -9.34
C TRP A 33 -1.73 -14.83 -8.22
N ARG A 34 -1.34 -16.06 -8.53
CA ARG A 34 -0.58 -16.90 -7.60
C ARG A 34 0.85 -16.41 -7.47
N GLN A 35 1.34 -16.31 -6.24
CA GLN A 35 2.72 -15.89 -5.95
C GLN A 35 3.68 -17.09 -5.91
N GLU A 36 4.95 -16.86 -6.27
CA GLU A 36 6.00 -17.89 -6.22
C GLU A 36 6.24 -18.31 -4.75
N GLY A 37 5.99 -19.59 -4.46
CA GLY A 37 6.07 -20.18 -3.11
C GLY A 37 4.73 -20.61 -2.51
N GLU A 38 3.58 -20.17 -3.07
CA GLU A 38 2.27 -20.68 -2.64
C GLU A 38 2.06 -22.14 -3.06
N SER A 39 1.43 -22.95 -2.19
CA SER A 39 1.19 -24.38 -2.44
C SER A 39 0.41 -24.67 -3.74
N LYS A 40 0.84 -25.69 -4.50
CA LYS A 40 0.23 -26.09 -5.79
C LYS A 40 -1.20 -26.60 -5.71
N SER A 41 -1.66 -26.93 -4.51
CA SER A 41 -3.01 -27.42 -4.26
C SER A 41 -4.08 -26.33 -4.22
N ARG A 42 -3.71 -25.05 -3.97
CA ARG A 42 -4.70 -23.97 -3.84
C ARG A 42 -5.22 -23.54 -5.22
N SER A 43 -6.54 -23.63 -5.42
CA SER A 43 -7.20 -23.24 -6.68
C SER A 43 -6.99 -21.75 -6.98
N ALA A 44 -6.57 -21.45 -8.22
CA ALA A 44 -6.33 -20.08 -8.68
C ALA A 44 -7.57 -19.18 -8.55
N TRP A 45 -8.76 -19.76 -8.69
CA TRP A 45 -10.02 -19.02 -8.58
C TRP A 45 -10.29 -18.53 -7.15
N LEU A 46 -9.94 -19.33 -6.13
CA LEU A 46 -10.07 -18.92 -4.72
C LEU A 46 -9.11 -17.78 -4.37
N ILE A 47 -7.91 -17.77 -4.97
CA ILE A 47 -6.93 -16.68 -4.81
C ILE A 47 -7.50 -15.38 -5.38
N ALA A 48 -8.04 -15.44 -6.60
CA ALA A 48 -8.66 -14.30 -7.26
C ALA A 48 -9.86 -13.75 -6.47
N ILE A 49 -10.76 -14.63 -6.00
CA ILE A 49 -11.91 -14.22 -5.17
C ILE A 49 -11.45 -13.54 -3.89
N ARG A 50 -10.52 -14.14 -3.15
CA ARG A 50 -10.00 -13.56 -1.91
C ARG A 50 -9.40 -12.17 -2.15
N ALA A 51 -8.62 -12.02 -3.23
CA ALA A 51 -8.04 -10.75 -3.61
C ALA A 51 -9.13 -9.72 -3.94
N PHE A 52 -10.10 -10.10 -4.76
CA PHE A 52 -11.18 -9.21 -5.16
C PHE A 52 -12.02 -8.75 -3.96
N ILE A 53 -12.34 -9.67 -3.03
CA ILE A 53 -13.05 -9.36 -1.79
C ILE A 53 -12.24 -8.36 -0.96
N GLN A 54 -10.95 -8.58 -0.76
CA GLN A 54 -10.13 -7.66 0.04
C GLN A 54 -10.06 -6.27 -0.61
N TRP A 55 -9.86 -6.20 -1.93
CA TRP A 55 -9.84 -4.93 -2.66
C TRP A 55 -11.17 -4.18 -2.56
N ALA A 56 -12.29 -4.89 -2.72
CA ALA A 56 -13.61 -4.31 -2.54
C ALA A 56 -13.80 -3.78 -1.11
N LEU A 57 -13.34 -4.52 -0.09
CA LEU A 57 -13.40 -4.10 1.31
C LEU A 57 -12.51 -2.89 1.62
N ILE A 58 -11.30 -2.82 1.04
CA ILE A 58 -10.40 -1.66 1.18
C ILE A 58 -11.06 -0.41 0.59
N ILE A 59 -11.60 -0.52 -0.63
CA ILE A 59 -12.29 0.59 -1.29
C ILE A 59 -13.51 1.00 -0.48
N TYR A 60 -14.31 0.04 -0.02
CA TYR A 60 -15.49 0.31 0.80
C TYR A 60 -15.12 1.01 2.12
N ALA A 61 -14.07 0.55 2.81
CA ALA A 61 -13.59 1.20 4.03
C ALA A 61 -13.07 2.63 3.76
N ALA A 62 -12.36 2.85 2.66
CA ALA A 62 -11.90 4.18 2.27
C ALA A 62 -13.07 5.12 1.92
N VAL A 63 -14.10 4.62 1.23
CA VAL A 63 -15.33 5.39 0.95
C VAL A 63 -16.09 5.70 2.23
N LEU A 64 -16.17 4.76 3.18
CA LEU A 64 -16.78 5.00 4.48
C LEU A 64 -16.02 6.08 5.26
N LEU A 65 -14.69 6.05 5.25
CA LEU A 65 -13.86 7.11 5.83
C LEU A 65 -14.17 8.47 5.20
N ALA A 66 -14.33 8.51 3.88
CA ALA A 66 -14.53 9.73 3.12
C ALA A 66 -15.96 10.30 3.18
N THR A 67 -16.98 9.48 3.41
CA THR A 67 -18.40 9.91 3.33
C THR A 67 -19.13 9.95 4.67
N SER A 68 -18.63 9.26 5.68
CA SER A 68 -19.33 9.17 6.97
C SER A 68 -19.15 10.43 7.80
N ASN A 69 -20.25 10.99 8.29
CA ASN A 69 -20.24 12.12 9.24
C ASN A 69 -20.11 11.67 10.71
N SER A 70 -20.34 10.38 10.99
CA SER A 70 -20.22 9.83 12.35
C SER A 70 -18.77 9.46 12.66
N GLN A 71 -18.22 10.06 13.73
CA GLN A 71 -16.86 9.77 14.22
C GLN A 71 -16.66 8.28 14.53
N GLY A 72 -17.69 7.60 15.05
CA GLY A 72 -17.62 6.17 15.36
C GLY A 72 -17.43 5.30 14.11
N VAL A 73 -18.10 5.65 13.01
CA VAL A 73 -17.96 4.92 11.74
C VAL A 73 -16.61 5.20 11.10
N GLN A 74 -16.12 6.45 11.17
CA GLN A 74 -14.77 6.79 10.69
C GLN A 74 -13.69 6.02 11.45
N LEU A 75 -13.76 5.95 12.79
CA LEU A 75 -12.82 5.17 13.60
C LEU A 75 -12.91 3.68 13.29
N ALA A 76 -14.12 3.14 13.18
CA ALA A 76 -14.32 1.72 12.82
C ALA A 76 -13.75 1.41 11.43
N ALA A 77 -13.94 2.31 10.45
CA ALA A 77 -13.40 2.15 9.10
C ALA A 77 -11.86 2.28 9.08
N PHE A 78 -11.29 3.21 9.86
CA PHE A 78 -9.84 3.33 10.05
C PHE A 78 -9.26 2.04 10.64
N VAL A 79 -9.79 1.56 11.77
CA VAL A 79 -9.34 0.31 12.40
C VAL A 79 -9.56 -0.89 11.47
N GLY A 80 -10.71 -0.93 10.80
CA GLY A 80 -11.04 -1.97 9.82
C GLY A 80 -10.03 -2.03 8.67
N SER A 81 -9.63 -0.87 8.13
CA SER A 81 -8.62 -0.82 7.08
C SER A 81 -7.24 -1.30 7.55
N LEU A 82 -6.80 -0.95 8.78
CA LEU A 82 -5.56 -1.47 9.35
C LEU A 82 -5.61 -3.00 9.49
N ILE A 83 -6.73 -3.55 9.95
CA ILE A 83 -6.94 -5.00 10.03
C ILE A 83 -6.88 -5.62 8.63
N LEU A 84 -7.57 -5.03 7.65
CA LEU A 84 -7.57 -5.53 6.26
C LEU A 84 -6.17 -5.57 5.65
N PHE A 85 -5.31 -4.57 5.92
CA PHE A 85 -3.90 -4.58 5.48
C PHE A 85 -3.03 -5.54 6.30
N ALA A 86 -3.41 -5.86 7.53
CA ALA A 86 -2.68 -6.82 8.36
C ALA A 86 -2.97 -8.29 7.97
N LEU A 87 -4.16 -8.61 7.44
CA LEU A 87 -4.54 -9.99 7.10
C LEU A 87 -3.55 -10.70 6.17
N PRO A 88 -3.06 -10.10 5.06
CA PRO A 88 -2.14 -10.78 4.15
C PRO A 88 -0.77 -11.04 4.77
N ILE A 89 -0.40 -10.24 5.78
CA ILE A 89 0.84 -10.43 6.53
C ILE A 89 0.82 -11.81 7.21
N PHE A 90 -0.31 -12.22 7.78
CA PHE A 90 -0.38 -13.49 8.53
C PHE A 90 -0.66 -14.69 7.64
N THR A 91 -1.44 -14.53 6.58
CA THR A 91 -1.90 -15.66 5.75
C THR A 91 -0.96 -16.00 4.60
N VAL A 92 -0.22 -15.02 4.05
CA VAL A 92 0.61 -15.21 2.84
C VAL A 92 2.10 -15.05 3.12
N SER A 93 2.52 -14.29 4.15
CA SER A 93 3.96 -14.06 4.41
C SER A 93 4.76 -15.31 4.76
N LYS A 94 4.13 -16.44 5.13
CA LYS A 94 4.86 -17.70 5.34
C LYS A 94 5.23 -18.40 4.03
N GLU A 95 4.46 -18.18 2.96
CA GLU A 95 4.60 -18.92 1.71
C GLU A 95 5.44 -18.14 0.67
N VAL A 96 5.53 -16.81 0.76
CA VAL A 96 6.08 -15.98 -0.32
C VAL A 96 7.41 -15.35 0.10
N GLN A 97 8.50 -15.87 -0.47
CA GLN A 97 9.86 -15.39 -0.21
C GLN A 97 10.30 -14.27 -1.16
N ILE A 98 9.75 -14.22 -2.38
CA ILE A 98 10.16 -13.24 -3.41
C ILE A 98 8.96 -12.44 -3.87
N LYS A 99 8.98 -11.15 -3.57
CA LYS A 99 7.90 -10.21 -3.90
C LYS A 99 8.14 -9.56 -5.26
N VAL A 100 7.35 -9.96 -6.25
CA VAL A 100 7.38 -9.39 -7.60
C VAL A 100 6.99 -7.91 -7.59
N PHE A 101 7.51 -7.16 -8.56
CA PHE A 101 7.29 -5.71 -8.66
C PHE A 101 5.80 -5.34 -8.72
N ALA A 102 5.00 -6.10 -9.46
CA ALA A 102 3.56 -5.87 -9.58
C ALA A 102 2.85 -5.84 -8.22
N VAL A 103 3.19 -6.75 -7.29
CA VAL A 103 2.57 -6.79 -5.95
C VAL A 103 2.78 -5.47 -5.22
N ARG A 104 3.95 -4.84 -5.36
CA ARG A 104 4.27 -3.57 -4.69
C ARG A 104 3.46 -2.40 -5.28
N VAL A 105 3.20 -2.42 -6.59
CA VAL A 105 2.33 -1.43 -7.23
C VAL A 105 0.91 -1.54 -6.70
N PHE A 106 0.40 -2.77 -6.58
CA PHE A 106 -0.93 -3.02 -6.00
C PHE A 106 -0.99 -2.60 -4.52
N GLU A 107 0.04 -2.83 -3.72
CA GLU A 107 0.09 -2.32 -2.35
C GLU A 107 0.12 -0.80 -2.28
N LEU A 108 0.91 -0.16 -3.15
CA LEU A 108 1.01 1.29 -3.23
C LEU A 108 -0.36 1.89 -3.57
N LEU A 109 -1.09 1.29 -4.51
CA LEU A 109 -2.47 1.66 -4.80
C LEU A 109 -3.40 1.45 -3.60
N GLY A 110 -3.26 0.35 -2.87
CA GLY A 110 -4.05 0.11 -1.65
C GLY A 110 -3.82 1.19 -0.60
N PHE A 111 -2.55 1.52 -0.31
CA PHE A 111 -2.22 2.59 0.63
C PHE A 111 -2.63 3.98 0.12
N PHE A 112 -2.63 4.23 -1.19
CA PHE A 112 -3.15 5.47 -1.76
C PHE A 112 -4.63 5.67 -1.40
N PHE A 113 -5.47 4.66 -1.57
CA PHE A 113 -6.88 4.74 -1.16
C PHE A 113 -7.04 4.97 0.34
N PHE A 114 -6.20 4.33 1.16
CA PHE A 114 -6.22 4.52 2.61
C PHE A 114 -5.86 5.96 3.02
N VAL A 115 -4.77 6.51 2.48
CA VAL A 115 -4.35 7.89 2.73
C VAL A 115 -5.39 8.88 2.22
N GLY A 116 -5.95 8.65 1.04
CA GLY A 116 -7.05 9.45 0.50
C GLY A 116 -8.25 9.47 1.43
N GLY A 117 -8.67 8.30 1.94
CA GLY A 117 -9.74 8.18 2.93
C GLY A 117 -9.48 8.97 4.21
N ILE A 118 -8.24 8.94 4.73
CA ILE A 118 -7.83 9.74 5.90
C ILE A 118 -7.90 11.24 5.59
N GLY A 119 -7.42 11.65 4.41
CA GLY A 119 -7.47 13.05 3.97
C GLY A 119 -8.89 13.60 3.93
N PHE A 120 -9.82 12.84 3.34
CA PHE A 120 -11.24 13.21 3.31
C PHE A 120 -11.91 13.17 4.68
N ALA A 121 -11.55 12.23 5.54
CA ALA A 121 -12.07 12.18 6.91
C ALA A 121 -11.66 13.43 7.71
N ILE A 122 -10.41 13.90 7.55
CA ILE A 122 -9.92 15.14 8.15
C ILE A 122 -10.63 16.35 7.54
N GLU A 123 -10.83 16.37 6.22
CA GLU A 123 -11.55 17.44 5.53
C GLU A 123 -12.98 17.60 6.07
N ASN A 124 -13.73 16.50 6.17
CA ASN A 124 -15.08 16.49 6.73
C ASN A 124 -15.17 16.96 8.19
N PHE A 125 -14.08 16.83 8.95
CA PHE A 125 -14.05 17.27 10.35
C PHE A 125 -13.89 18.79 10.48
N TYR A 126 -13.11 19.43 9.59
CA TYR A 126 -12.76 20.85 9.70
C TYR A 126 -13.49 21.76 8.70
N ALA A 127 -14.03 21.21 7.61
CA ALA A 127 -14.66 21.97 6.53
C ALA A 127 -15.83 21.19 5.90
N ASN A 128 -16.65 21.90 5.13
CA ASN A 128 -17.62 21.25 4.27
C ASN A 128 -16.90 20.64 3.06
N PRO A 129 -17.15 19.36 2.72
CA PRO A 129 -16.50 18.73 1.58
C PRO A 129 -16.84 19.45 0.28
N HIS A 130 -15.81 19.91 -0.42
CA HIS A 130 -15.96 20.51 -1.74
C HIS A 130 -15.94 19.42 -2.83
N ARG A 131 -16.74 19.62 -3.88
CA ARG A 131 -16.68 18.72 -5.05
C ARG A 131 -15.34 18.92 -5.75
N GLN A 132 -14.49 17.90 -5.69
CA GLN A 132 -13.22 17.85 -6.39
C GLN A 132 -13.41 17.17 -7.74
N GLU A 133 -12.80 17.74 -8.76
CA GLU A 133 -12.82 17.17 -10.11
C GLU A 133 -11.82 16.01 -10.24
N TRP A 134 -11.97 15.19 -11.28
CA TRP A 134 -11.14 14.01 -11.50
C TRP A 134 -9.63 14.34 -11.57
N GLN A 135 -9.25 15.54 -12.00
CA GLN A 135 -7.85 15.96 -12.10
C GLN A 135 -7.17 16.02 -10.74
N PHE A 136 -7.91 16.37 -9.67
CA PHE A 136 -7.36 16.40 -8.32
C PHE A 136 -6.85 15.02 -7.91
N TYR A 137 -7.64 13.97 -8.16
CA TYR A 137 -7.27 12.60 -7.87
C TYR A 137 -6.09 12.12 -8.71
N ALA A 138 -6.03 12.52 -9.99
CA ALA A 138 -4.92 12.18 -10.87
C ALA A 138 -3.60 12.81 -10.39
N ILE A 139 -3.62 14.10 -10.02
CA ILE A 139 -2.45 14.81 -9.50
C ILE A 139 -2.02 14.22 -8.16
N ALA A 140 -2.97 13.93 -7.25
CA ALA A 140 -2.68 13.30 -5.97
C ALA A 140 -2.01 11.92 -6.14
N LEU A 141 -2.48 11.11 -7.08
CA LEU A 141 -1.89 9.81 -7.39
C LEU A 141 -0.46 9.95 -7.95
N CYS A 142 -0.24 10.89 -8.88
CA CYS A 142 1.09 11.18 -9.41
C CYS A 142 2.06 11.63 -8.31
N LEU A 143 1.64 12.55 -7.44
CA LEU A 143 2.45 13.01 -6.30
C LEU A 143 2.76 11.86 -5.33
N TYR A 144 1.79 10.99 -5.06
CA TYR A 144 1.99 9.83 -4.19
C TYR A 144 3.02 8.85 -4.76
N ILE A 145 2.99 8.61 -6.08
CA ILE A 145 3.99 7.79 -6.77
C ILE A 145 5.39 8.41 -6.65
N VAL A 146 5.50 9.74 -6.79
CA VAL A 146 6.79 10.45 -6.61
C VAL A 146 7.31 10.30 -5.18
N LEU A 147 6.44 10.39 -4.16
CA LEU A 147 6.83 10.16 -2.76
C LEU A 147 7.35 8.74 -2.51
N ALA A 148 6.90 7.76 -3.30
CA ALA A 148 7.34 6.37 -3.20
C ALA A 148 8.72 6.12 -3.85
N TYR A 149 9.19 7.02 -4.71
CA TYR A 149 10.43 6.91 -5.46
C TYR A 149 11.68 6.57 -4.61
N PRO A 150 11.96 7.22 -3.46
CA PRO A 150 13.14 6.87 -2.65
C PRO A 150 13.13 5.42 -2.18
N GLY A 151 11.97 4.86 -1.81
CA GLY A 151 11.83 3.44 -1.48
C GLY A 151 12.14 2.54 -2.67
N PHE A 152 11.68 2.92 -3.86
CA PHE A 152 11.97 2.21 -5.11
C PHE A 152 13.48 2.17 -5.40
N VAL A 153 14.17 3.31 -5.29
CA VAL A 153 15.61 3.43 -5.57
C VAL A 153 16.45 2.61 -4.59
N VAL A 154 16.20 2.75 -3.29
CA VAL A 154 16.93 2.01 -2.25
C VAL A 154 16.87 0.51 -2.49
N ARG A 155 15.69 -0.03 -2.79
CA ARG A 155 15.54 -1.47 -2.99
C ARG A 155 16.05 -1.95 -4.33
N HIS A 156 15.73 -1.28 -5.44
CA HIS A 156 16.04 -1.82 -6.76
C HIS A 156 17.40 -1.40 -7.31
N LEU A 157 17.88 -0.18 -7.00
CA LEU A 157 19.18 0.29 -7.49
C LEU A 157 20.32 -0.05 -6.54
N PHE A 158 20.13 0.09 -5.21
CA PHE A 158 21.21 -0.17 -4.25
C PHE A 158 21.31 -1.64 -3.82
N ARG A 159 20.18 -2.29 -3.47
CA ARG A 159 20.22 -3.70 -3.00
C ARG A 159 20.67 -4.70 -4.09
N ASN A 160 20.29 -4.49 -5.36
CA ASN A 160 20.68 -5.40 -6.45
C ASN A 160 22.16 -5.32 -6.84
N ARG A 161 22.85 -4.20 -6.63
CA ARG A 161 24.30 -4.09 -6.94
C ARG A 161 25.18 -4.77 -5.90
N PHE A 162 24.79 -4.74 -4.63
CA PHE A 162 25.56 -5.36 -3.55
C PHE A 162 25.66 -6.89 -3.75
N ASN A 163 24.55 -7.55 -4.08
CA ASN A 163 24.53 -8.99 -4.34
C ASN A 163 25.35 -9.37 -5.58
N ARG A 164 25.36 -8.55 -6.65
CA ARG A 164 26.21 -8.82 -7.82
C ARG A 164 27.71 -8.70 -7.51
N ARG A 165 28.10 -7.76 -6.64
CA ARG A 165 29.50 -7.59 -6.24
C ARG A 165 29.99 -8.75 -5.38
N LEU A 166 29.17 -9.27 -4.48
CA LEU A 166 29.49 -10.45 -3.69
C LEU A 166 29.71 -11.69 -4.57
N ILE A 167 28.83 -11.94 -5.54
CA ILE A 167 28.96 -13.07 -6.47
C ILE A 167 30.21 -12.94 -7.35
N ALA A 168 30.55 -11.72 -7.78
CA ALA A 168 31.76 -11.48 -8.55
C ALA A 168 33.04 -11.71 -7.73
N GLN A 169 33.02 -11.40 -6.42
CA GLN A 169 34.17 -11.65 -5.54
C GLN A 169 34.37 -13.12 -5.21
N THR A 170 33.29 -13.90 -5.06
CA THR A 170 33.40 -15.35 -4.84
C THR A 170 33.93 -16.09 -6.07
N GLN A 171 33.55 -15.64 -7.28
CA GLN A 171 34.04 -16.25 -8.53
C GLN A 171 35.55 -16.01 -8.75
N VAL A 172 36.06 -14.86 -8.34
CA VAL A 172 37.49 -14.52 -8.47
C VAL A 172 38.35 -15.17 -7.36
N ALA A 173 37.74 -15.65 -6.28
CA ALA A 173 38.45 -16.32 -5.19
C ALA A 173 38.61 -17.84 -5.41
N ASP A 174 37.86 -18.40 -6.37
CA ASP A 174 37.89 -19.83 -6.74
C ASP A 174 38.78 -20.11 -7.97
N ASP A 175 39.35 -19.06 -8.59
CA ASP A 175 40.36 -19.12 -9.68
C ASP A 175 41.80 -18.91 -9.13
#